data_AF-A0A6G8PRZ0-F1
#
_entry.id   AF-A0A6G8PRZ0-F1
#
_cell.length_a   1.000
_cell.length_b   1.000
_cell.length_c   1.000
_cell.angle_alpha   90.00
_cell.angle_beta   90.00
_cell.angle_gamma   90.00
#
_symmetry.space_group_name_H-M   'P 1'
#
loop_
_entity.id
_entity.type
_entity.pdbx_description
1 polymer ?
#
loop_
_entity_poly.entity_id
_entity_poly.type
_entity_poly.pdbx_seq_one_letter_code
_entity_poly.pdbx_strand_id
1 'polypeptide(L)'
;MTSTAASSRRAAPVRPAPTTDSQSTPRAAPVARARRTGHEPDRARGRAARRAPRGTVGTSRRRAARRGRGSAAEGRRRGALSQPRGLVLPVVGLLLVALAVGGVLLWRWYGDQTGGPAPSRTPSPRARALVRLTNGPGQVRIEGAEAETVEISAERYARGSDPSAARENASGVAVDVAREGSTLEISSDGGRGTGVDYSLRVPVGSRVEVESAEGDVEIAGVADSVGVTAEMGDVAVRDVRGSVTVDAPQGDVAVEGISTETGNVELSVGSGDLILRDLVVGILEARVEAGSAELLGRFAGGGRLLVETGSIAVRVPRRT
;
A
#
# COMPACT_ATOMS: atom_id res chain seq x y z
N MET A 1 31.25 -66.95 -33.35
CA MET A 1 32.52 -67.64 -33.04
C MET A 1 33.56 -66.58 -32.73
N THR A 2 34.36 -66.74 -31.66
CA THR A 2 35.74 -66.20 -31.41
C THR A 2 36.09 -64.73 -31.78
N SER A 3 36.86 -63.94 -31.01
CA SER A 3 37.46 -64.04 -29.66
C SER A 3 38.11 -62.66 -29.32
N THR A 4 38.85 -62.56 -28.20
CA THR A 4 39.74 -61.44 -27.78
C THR A 4 39.00 -60.30 -27.03
N ALA A 5 38.93 -60.31 -25.69
CA ALA A 5 40.00 -60.10 -24.68
C ALA A 5 40.53 -58.64 -24.69
N ALA A 6 40.12 -57.79 -23.75
CA ALA A 6 40.61 -57.67 -22.36
C ALA A 6 41.75 -56.65 -22.20
N SER A 7 41.51 -55.58 -21.44
CA SER A 7 42.57 -54.82 -20.76
C SER A 7 42.01 -54.10 -19.54
N SER A 8 42.52 -54.44 -18.37
CA SER A 8 42.20 -53.79 -17.10
C SER A 8 43.25 -52.72 -16.78
N ARG A 9 42.82 -51.56 -16.28
CA ARG A 9 43.66 -50.74 -15.40
C ARG A 9 42.85 -50.23 -14.21
N ARG A 10 43.52 -50.21 -13.06
CA ARG A 10 43.02 -49.96 -11.71
C ARG A 10 43.98 -48.98 -11.03
N ALA A 11 43.50 -48.31 -9.98
CA ALA A 11 44.19 -47.30 -9.15
C ALA A 11 44.28 -45.89 -9.79
N ALA A 12 44.25 -44.80 -9.02
CA ALA A 12 44.38 -44.67 -7.56
C ALA A 12 43.41 -43.62 -6.96
N PRO A 13 43.09 -43.69 -5.65
CA PRO A 13 42.26 -42.69 -4.97
C PRO A 13 43.05 -41.41 -4.62
N VAL A 14 42.42 -40.25 -4.73
CA VAL A 14 42.96 -38.97 -4.25
C VAL A 14 42.71 -38.84 -2.76
N ARG A 15 43.76 -38.53 -1.99
CA ARG A 15 43.69 -38.28 -0.53
C ARG A 15 43.08 -36.90 -0.22
N PRO A 16 42.32 -36.74 0.88
CA PRO A 16 41.98 -35.43 1.42
C PRO A 16 43.21 -34.72 2.02
N ALA A 17 43.21 -33.39 1.96
CA ALA A 17 44.20 -32.51 2.60
C ALA A 17 43.87 -32.31 4.09
N PRO A 18 44.86 -31.98 4.95
CA PRO A 18 44.72 -32.05 6.40
C PRO A 18 44.01 -30.84 7.04
N THR A 19 43.45 -31.10 8.22
CA THR A 19 42.95 -30.12 9.18
C THR A 19 44.03 -29.15 9.67
N THR A 20 43.75 -27.85 9.67
CA THR A 20 44.41 -26.87 10.54
C THR A 20 43.48 -26.45 11.66
N ASP A 21 43.73 -27.03 12.83
CA ASP A 21 43.27 -26.50 14.11
C ASP A 21 43.99 -25.16 14.38
N SER A 22 43.29 -24.12 14.83
CA SER A 22 43.92 -22.89 15.30
C SER A 22 43.02 -22.15 16.29
N GLN A 23 43.27 -22.46 17.55
CA GLN A 23 42.72 -21.80 18.73
C GLN A 23 43.04 -20.30 18.70
N SER A 24 42.05 -19.44 18.93
CA SER A 24 42.26 -18.02 19.30
C SER A 24 40.98 -17.40 19.90
N THR A 25 40.66 -17.77 21.14
CA THR A 25 40.07 -16.78 22.07
C THR A 25 41.22 -16.11 22.80
N PRO A 26 41.13 -14.79 23.08
CA PRO A 26 40.79 -14.45 24.46
C PRO A 26 40.01 -13.13 24.67
N ARG A 27 39.42 -13.07 25.87
CA ARG A 27 39.22 -11.89 26.73
C ARG A 27 38.15 -10.84 26.38
N ALA A 28 37.17 -10.79 27.28
CA ALA A 28 36.37 -9.61 27.59
C ALA A 28 37.20 -8.43 28.15
N ALA A 29 36.66 -7.23 27.97
CA ALA A 29 36.93 -6.05 28.79
C ALA A 29 35.58 -5.38 29.17
N PRO A 30 35.34 -5.00 30.44
CA PRO A 30 34.08 -4.38 30.89
C PRO A 30 34.20 -2.84 31.07
N VAL A 31 33.20 -2.24 31.75
CA VAL A 31 33.14 -0.82 32.23
C VAL A 31 32.75 0.16 31.10
N ALA A 32 31.87 1.17 31.26
CA ALA A 32 31.46 1.91 32.46
C ALA A 32 29.96 2.26 32.53
N ARG A 33 29.43 2.40 33.76
CA ARG A 33 28.25 3.22 34.07
C ARG A 33 28.59 4.72 34.00
N ALA A 34 27.64 5.55 33.57
CA ALA A 34 27.57 6.95 33.98
C ALA A 34 26.14 7.34 34.39
N ARG A 35 25.91 7.51 35.69
CA ARG A 35 24.75 8.23 36.24
C ARG A 35 25.14 9.70 36.45
N ARG A 36 24.30 10.65 36.03
CA ARG A 36 24.08 11.98 36.64
C ARG A 36 22.66 12.43 36.24
N THR A 37 21.70 12.57 37.15
CA THR A 37 21.44 13.77 37.98
C THR A 37 21.43 15.05 37.14
N GLY A 38 20.35 15.84 37.00
CA GLY A 38 19.08 15.87 37.72
C GLY A 38 18.78 17.32 38.14
N HIS A 39 17.74 17.94 37.59
CA HIS A 39 17.33 19.29 38.01
C HIS A 39 15.85 19.60 37.71
N GLU A 40 15.15 19.98 38.76
CA GLU A 40 13.80 20.54 38.88
C GLU A 40 13.82 21.31 40.23
N PRO A 41 12.88 22.21 40.57
CA PRO A 41 12.03 23.11 39.78
C PRO A 41 12.33 24.61 40.13
N ASP A 42 11.60 25.58 39.55
CA ASP A 42 10.92 26.58 40.40
C ASP A 42 9.77 27.35 39.70
N ARG A 43 8.97 28.06 40.50
CA ARG A 43 7.68 28.72 40.21
C ARG A 43 7.76 30.25 40.32
N ALA A 44 6.97 30.96 39.50
CA ALA A 44 6.25 32.21 39.86
C ALA A 44 5.33 32.60 38.68
N ARG A 45 4.00 32.78 38.77
CA ARG A 45 3.17 33.70 39.59
C ARG A 45 3.54 35.19 39.46
N GLY A 46 2.70 35.95 38.73
CA GLY A 46 2.70 37.43 38.74
C GLY A 46 1.48 38.01 38.02
N ARG A 47 0.55 38.66 38.75
CA ARG A 47 -0.63 39.37 38.22
C ARG A 47 -0.45 40.89 38.36
N ALA A 48 -1.19 41.63 37.53
CA ALA A 48 -1.66 43.02 37.77
C ALA A 48 -0.58 44.14 37.78
N ALA A 49 -0.91 45.44 37.65
CA ALA A 49 -1.99 46.15 36.94
C ALA A 49 -1.71 47.67 36.97
N ARG A 50 -2.28 48.44 36.02
CA ARG A 50 -2.62 49.89 36.09
C ARG A 50 -1.54 50.89 36.57
N ARG A 51 -1.21 51.87 35.72
CA ARG A 51 -1.60 53.31 35.92
C ARG A 51 -1.21 54.24 34.75
N ALA A 52 -2.11 55.17 34.46
CA ALA A 52 -1.87 56.47 33.76
C ALA A 52 -1.67 57.57 34.87
N PRO A 53 -1.64 58.92 34.64
CA PRO A 53 -2.22 59.72 33.54
C PRO A 53 -1.49 61.06 33.16
N ARG A 54 -2.24 61.98 32.49
CA ARG A 54 -1.99 63.42 32.15
C ARG A 54 -1.39 63.68 30.74
N GLY A 55 -1.80 64.70 29.98
CA GLY A 55 -2.94 65.65 30.12
C GLY A 55 -2.80 66.94 29.28
N THR A 56 -3.91 67.70 29.09
CA THR A 56 -4.01 69.11 28.56
C THR A 56 -3.63 69.36 27.07
N VAL A 57 -4.15 70.32 26.28
CA VAL A 57 -5.26 71.33 26.31
C VAL A 57 -5.49 71.78 24.83
N GLY A 58 -6.59 72.38 24.34
CA GLY A 58 -7.91 72.79 24.88
C GLY A 58 -8.50 73.99 24.09
N THR A 59 -9.75 74.43 24.40
CA THR A 59 -10.42 75.72 23.99
C THR A 59 -10.80 75.94 22.50
N SER A 60 -11.90 76.64 22.12
CA SER A 60 -13.11 77.11 22.85
C SER A 60 -14.19 77.72 21.90
N ARG A 61 -15.42 77.96 22.44
CA ARG A 61 -16.40 79.03 22.05
C ARG A 61 -17.08 78.89 20.66
N ARG A 62 -18.33 79.38 20.42
CA ARG A 62 -19.42 79.96 21.25
C ARG A 62 -20.73 80.02 20.41
N ARG A 63 -21.89 79.84 21.06
CA ARG A 63 -23.22 80.52 20.82
C ARG A 63 -23.85 80.47 19.40
N ALA A 64 -25.16 80.70 19.21
CA ALA A 64 -26.38 80.46 20.02
C ALA A 64 -27.63 80.86 19.21
N ALA A 65 -28.75 80.17 19.44
CA ALA A 65 -30.14 80.63 19.17
C ALA A 65 -30.52 80.89 17.68
N ARG A 66 -31.80 80.99 17.26
CA ARG A 66 -33.10 80.92 17.97
C ARG A 66 -34.21 80.44 17.00
N ARG A 67 -35.35 80.02 17.57
CA ARG A 67 -36.68 79.76 16.93
C ARG A 67 -37.11 80.91 16.00
N GLY A 68 -37.99 80.77 14.99
CA GLY A 68 -38.87 79.67 14.53
C GLY A 68 -40.20 80.22 13.94
N ARG A 69 -41.09 79.34 13.41
CA ARG A 69 -42.37 79.61 12.67
C ARG A 69 -42.19 80.05 11.19
N GLY A 70 -43.05 79.65 10.25
CA GLY A 70 -44.16 78.68 10.31
C GLY A 70 -45.08 78.70 9.06
N SER A 71 -46.07 77.79 9.05
CA SER A 71 -47.24 77.70 8.15
C SER A 71 -47.07 77.24 6.70
N ALA A 72 -48.06 76.44 6.27
CA ALA A 72 -48.17 75.73 4.99
C ALA A 72 -48.69 76.59 3.81
N ALA A 73 -48.46 76.08 2.60
CA ALA A 73 -49.30 76.29 1.41
C ALA A 73 -49.24 75.01 0.53
N GLU A 74 -50.23 74.82 -0.36
CA GLU A 74 -50.60 73.51 -0.91
C GLU A 74 -50.67 73.52 -2.46
N GLY A 75 -50.40 72.38 -3.13
CA GLY A 75 -50.95 72.13 -4.48
C GLY A 75 -50.06 71.53 -5.60
N ARG A 76 -50.19 70.21 -5.79
CA ARG A 76 -50.35 69.49 -7.09
C ARG A 76 -49.27 69.48 -8.22
N ARG A 77 -48.91 68.23 -8.60
CA ARG A 77 -48.73 67.62 -9.96
C ARG A 77 -47.34 67.52 -10.67
N ARG A 78 -46.95 66.24 -10.91
CA ARG A 78 -46.34 65.59 -12.11
C ARG A 78 -44.84 65.75 -12.48
N GLY A 79 -44.25 64.65 -12.99
CA GLY A 79 -42.91 64.51 -13.62
C GLY A 79 -41.89 63.81 -12.69
N ALA A 80 -41.36 62.59 -12.91
CA ALA A 80 -40.57 62.02 -14.03
C ALA A 80 -39.22 62.73 -14.25
N LEU A 81 -38.04 62.09 -14.42
CA LEU A 81 -37.62 60.67 -14.48
C LEU A 81 -36.07 60.62 -14.34
N SER A 82 -35.47 59.43 -14.11
CA SER A 82 -34.20 58.91 -14.69
C SER A 82 -33.25 58.17 -13.72
N GLN A 83 -32.64 57.10 -14.23
CA GLN A 83 -31.59 56.28 -13.61
C GLN A 83 -30.23 56.60 -14.27
N PRO A 84 -29.14 56.01 -13.77
CA PRO A 84 -28.20 55.35 -14.69
C PRO A 84 -28.05 53.84 -14.38
N ARG A 85 -28.51 53.01 -15.32
CA ARG A 85 -28.08 51.61 -15.47
C ARG A 85 -26.89 51.60 -16.44
N GLY A 86 -25.78 50.94 -16.11
CA GLY A 86 -24.60 51.03 -17.00
C GLY A 86 -23.51 49.94 -16.94
N LEU A 87 -23.35 49.19 -15.84
CA LEU A 87 -22.15 48.32 -15.69
C LEU A 87 -22.39 46.92 -15.11
N VAL A 88 -23.62 46.60 -14.67
CA VAL A 88 -23.93 45.27 -14.09
C VAL A 88 -24.08 44.20 -15.19
N LEU A 89 -24.64 44.56 -16.34
CA LEU A 89 -24.94 43.64 -17.44
C LEU A 89 -23.72 42.88 -18.03
N PRO A 90 -22.57 43.52 -18.35
CA PRO A 90 -21.43 42.79 -18.91
C PRO A 90 -20.79 41.82 -17.92
N VAL A 91 -20.76 42.17 -16.62
CA VAL A 91 -20.20 41.30 -15.57
C VAL A 91 -21.08 40.06 -15.35
N VAL A 92 -22.41 40.24 -15.36
CA VAL A 92 -23.37 39.12 -15.31
C VAL A 92 -23.24 38.22 -16.55
N GLY A 93 -23.04 38.80 -17.74
CA GLY A 93 -22.81 38.04 -18.97
C GLY A 93 -21.57 37.14 -18.89
N LEU A 94 -20.45 37.66 -18.39
CA LEU A 94 -19.20 36.89 -18.28
C LEU A 94 -19.29 35.80 -17.20
N LEU A 95 -20.01 36.05 -16.10
CA LEU A 95 -20.31 35.04 -15.08
C LEU A 95 -21.18 33.90 -15.63
N LEU A 96 -22.19 34.21 -16.46
CA LEU A 96 -23.04 33.22 -17.12
C LEU A 96 -22.26 32.36 -18.13
N VAL A 97 -21.31 32.96 -18.87
CA VAL A 97 -20.41 32.19 -19.76
C VAL A 97 -19.48 31.28 -18.95
N ALA A 98 -18.92 31.76 -17.84
CA ALA A 98 -18.10 30.94 -16.96
C ALA A 98 -18.90 29.77 -16.34
N LEU A 99 -20.15 30.00 -15.93
CA LEU A 99 -21.06 28.95 -15.47
C LEU A 99 -21.47 27.97 -16.58
N ALA A 100 -21.64 28.45 -17.82
CA ALA A 100 -21.92 27.58 -18.97
C ALA A 100 -20.71 26.71 -19.32
N VAL A 101 -19.50 27.27 -19.35
CA VAL A 101 -18.25 26.51 -19.59
C VAL A 101 -17.98 25.54 -18.43
N GLY A 102 -18.15 25.97 -17.19
CA GLY A 102 -18.07 25.10 -16.01
C GLY A 102 -19.11 23.99 -16.05
N GLY A 103 -20.35 24.28 -16.45
CA GLY A 103 -21.42 23.31 -16.63
C GLY A 103 -21.15 22.32 -17.77
N VAL A 104 -20.57 22.76 -18.88
CA VAL A 104 -20.15 21.87 -19.99
C VAL A 104 -18.96 21.00 -19.60
N LEU A 105 -17.99 21.52 -18.84
CA LEU A 105 -16.88 20.73 -18.30
C LEU A 105 -17.35 19.73 -17.24
N LEU A 106 -18.30 20.13 -16.37
CA LEU A 106 -18.94 19.24 -15.40
C LEU A 106 -19.78 18.17 -16.09
N TRP A 107 -20.53 18.54 -17.15
CA TRP A 107 -21.27 17.57 -17.96
C TRP A 107 -20.33 16.64 -18.74
N ARG A 108 -19.15 17.10 -19.17
CA ARG A 108 -18.13 16.23 -19.76
C ARG A 108 -17.43 15.32 -18.74
N TRP A 109 -17.58 15.60 -17.44
CA TRP A 109 -17.05 14.78 -16.33
C TRP A 109 -18.11 13.85 -15.70
N TYR A 110 -19.41 14.15 -15.85
CA TYR A 110 -20.54 13.40 -15.26
C TYR A 110 -21.59 12.88 -16.27
N GLY A 111 -21.47 13.20 -17.56
CA GLY A 111 -22.55 13.11 -18.54
C GLY A 111 -22.60 11.87 -19.43
N ASP A 112 -22.13 10.71 -18.95
CA ASP A 112 -22.19 9.42 -19.69
C ASP A 112 -23.18 8.42 -19.06
N GLN A 113 -24.32 8.91 -18.54
CA GLN A 113 -25.44 8.10 -18.05
C GLN A 113 -26.70 8.14 -18.94
N THR A 114 -26.54 8.11 -20.27
CA THR A 114 -27.64 7.79 -21.19
C THR A 114 -27.25 6.71 -22.20
N GLY A 115 -26.88 5.53 -21.68
CA GLY A 115 -26.90 4.29 -22.47
C GLY A 115 -28.34 3.87 -22.77
N GLY A 116 -28.65 3.62 -24.04
CA GLY A 116 -29.94 3.07 -24.46
C GLY A 116 -30.16 1.62 -24.01
N PRO A 117 -31.32 1.00 -24.34
CA PRO A 117 -31.61 -0.38 -23.97
C PRO A 117 -30.49 -1.31 -24.45
N ALA A 118 -29.86 -2.00 -23.51
CA ALA A 118 -28.63 -2.74 -23.77
C ALA A 118 -28.86 -3.89 -24.76
N PRO A 119 -27.93 -4.15 -25.71
CA PRO A 119 -27.87 -5.45 -26.32
C PRO A 119 -27.57 -6.48 -25.23
N SER A 120 -28.34 -7.56 -25.18
CA SER A 120 -28.19 -8.64 -24.19
C SER A 120 -26.89 -9.41 -24.39
N ARG A 121 -25.78 -8.81 -23.94
CA ARG A 121 -24.51 -9.50 -23.73
C ARG A 121 -24.60 -10.19 -22.37
N THR A 122 -24.68 -11.52 -22.39
CA THR A 122 -24.47 -12.36 -21.22
C THR A 122 -23.16 -11.92 -20.55
N PRO A 123 -23.16 -11.53 -19.26
CA PRO A 123 -21.94 -11.12 -18.59
C PRO A 123 -20.99 -12.31 -18.55
N SER A 124 -19.81 -12.16 -19.16
CA SER A 124 -18.72 -13.11 -19.03
C SER A 124 -17.97 -12.80 -17.74
N PRO A 125 -17.98 -13.67 -16.72
CA PRO A 125 -17.34 -13.39 -15.44
C PRO A 125 -15.82 -13.59 -15.57
N ARG A 126 -15.12 -12.58 -16.10
CA ARG A 126 -13.64 -12.47 -16.15
C ARG A 126 -13.21 -11.08 -16.65
N ALA A 127 -13.19 -10.09 -15.77
CA ALA A 127 -12.23 -9.00 -15.90
C ALA A 127 -10.83 -9.59 -15.59
N ARG A 128 -10.12 -10.07 -16.63
CA ARG A 128 -8.71 -10.50 -16.50
C ARG A 128 -7.82 -9.27 -16.42
N ALA A 129 -7.78 -8.61 -15.26
CA ALA A 129 -6.79 -7.58 -15.00
C ALA A 129 -5.43 -8.24 -14.71
N LEU A 130 -4.34 -7.56 -15.07
CA LEU A 130 -3.02 -7.83 -14.53
C LEU A 130 -2.75 -6.76 -13.48
N VAL A 131 -2.57 -7.17 -12.22
CA VAL A 131 -2.23 -6.27 -11.11
C VAL A 131 -0.78 -6.48 -10.73
N ARG A 132 0.03 -5.44 -10.91
CA ARG A 132 1.42 -5.35 -10.46
C ARG A 132 1.50 -4.40 -9.28
N LEU A 133 2.10 -4.87 -8.19
CA LEU A 133 2.32 -4.07 -6.99
C LEU A 133 3.77 -4.23 -6.54
N THR A 134 4.54 -3.15 -6.65
CA THR A 134 5.90 -3.06 -6.09
C THR A 134 5.86 -2.19 -4.83
N ASN A 135 5.90 -2.81 -3.66
CA ASN A 135 5.92 -2.13 -2.37
C ASN A 135 7.33 -2.04 -1.79
N GLY A 136 7.60 -0.93 -1.12
CA GLY A 136 8.74 -0.80 -0.20
C GLY A 136 8.44 -1.50 1.13
N PRO A 137 8.55 -0.79 2.27
CA PRO A 137 8.06 -1.23 3.56
C PRO A 137 6.54 -1.12 3.68
N GLY A 138 5.89 -2.18 4.18
CA GLY A 138 4.48 -2.19 4.59
C GLY A 138 3.77 -3.49 4.24
N GLN A 139 2.69 -3.79 4.93
CA GLN A 139 1.91 -5.01 4.70
C GLN A 139 1.19 -4.95 3.36
N VAL A 140 1.19 -6.04 2.59
CA VAL A 140 0.39 -6.19 1.37
C VAL A 140 -0.71 -7.21 1.62
N ARG A 141 -1.96 -6.82 1.38
CA ARG A 141 -3.14 -7.71 1.43
C ARG A 141 -3.92 -7.62 0.13
N ILE A 142 -4.15 -8.76 -0.52
CA ILE A 142 -4.89 -8.84 -1.79
C ILE A 142 -5.98 -9.91 -1.68
N GLU A 143 -7.24 -9.49 -1.83
CA GLU A 143 -8.41 -10.36 -1.78
C GLU A 143 -9.10 -10.44 -3.16
N GLY A 144 -9.23 -11.65 -3.69
CA GLY A 144 -10.08 -11.95 -4.84
C GLY A 144 -11.56 -11.81 -4.48
N ALA A 145 -12.29 -10.96 -5.20
CA ALA A 145 -13.70 -10.68 -4.99
C ALA A 145 -14.50 -10.77 -6.30
N GLU A 146 -15.81 -10.97 -6.20
CA GLU A 146 -16.75 -10.86 -7.33
C GLU A 146 -17.00 -9.39 -7.69
N ALA A 147 -15.94 -8.70 -8.12
CA ALA A 147 -15.92 -7.31 -8.53
C ALA A 147 -15.59 -7.18 -10.03
N GLU A 148 -16.07 -6.10 -10.66
CA GLU A 148 -15.71 -5.75 -12.06
C GLU A 148 -14.46 -4.86 -12.14
N THR A 149 -14.12 -4.20 -11.03
CA THR A 149 -13.02 -3.24 -10.89
C THR A 149 -12.08 -3.65 -9.75
N VAL A 150 -10.81 -3.24 -9.85
CA VAL A 150 -9.88 -3.32 -8.72
C VAL A 150 -10.14 -2.14 -7.78
N GLU A 151 -10.35 -2.43 -6.50
CA GLU A 151 -10.35 -1.42 -5.43
C GLU A 151 -9.00 -1.43 -4.73
N ILE A 152 -8.45 -0.24 -4.45
CA ILE A 152 -7.13 -0.07 -3.84
C ILE A 152 -7.29 0.81 -2.60
N SER A 153 -6.84 0.33 -1.46
CA SER A 153 -6.61 1.13 -0.26
C SER A 153 -5.12 1.14 0.05
N ALA A 154 -4.56 2.32 0.30
CA ALA A 154 -3.14 2.54 0.58
C ALA A 154 -3.02 3.46 1.80
N GLU A 155 -2.65 2.90 2.96
CA GLU A 155 -2.44 3.65 4.19
C GLU A 155 -0.95 3.93 4.37
N ARG A 156 -0.58 5.22 4.27
CA ARG A 156 0.81 5.67 4.42
C ARG A 156 1.12 5.90 5.89
N TYR A 157 2.22 5.32 6.37
CA TYR A 157 2.70 5.51 7.74
C TYR A 157 4.15 6.03 7.78
N ALA A 158 4.51 6.62 8.92
CA ALA A 158 5.89 6.91 9.27
C ALA A 158 6.13 6.62 10.75
N ARG A 159 7.30 6.07 11.06
CA ARG A 159 7.79 5.75 12.40
C ARG A 159 8.58 6.96 12.91
N GLY A 160 8.18 7.54 14.04
CA GLY A 160 8.86 8.71 14.62
C GLY A 160 8.41 9.02 16.04
N SER A 161 9.30 9.63 16.83
CA SER A 161 9.06 9.96 18.25
C SER A 161 7.99 11.04 18.45
N ASP A 162 7.75 11.88 17.44
CA ASP A 162 6.71 12.92 17.42
C ASP A 162 5.58 12.51 16.46
N PRO A 163 4.35 12.28 16.94
CA PRO A 163 3.21 11.87 16.10
C PRO A 163 2.77 12.90 15.06
N SER A 164 3.14 14.17 15.18
CA SER A 164 2.81 15.22 14.22
C SER A 164 3.81 15.20 13.07
N ALA A 165 5.11 15.18 13.38
CA ALA A 165 6.17 15.04 12.38
C ALA A 165 6.08 13.70 11.63
N ALA A 166 5.67 12.63 12.31
CA ALA A 166 5.39 11.34 11.67
C ALA A 166 4.29 11.46 10.60
N ARG A 167 3.15 12.10 10.90
CA ARG A 167 2.07 12.26 9.90
C ARG A 167 2.49 13.15 8.72
N GLU A 168 3.28 14.19 8.97
CA GLU A 168 3.85 15.03 7.92
C GLU A 168 4.75 14.22 6.98
N ASN A 169 5.69 13.44 7.54
CA ASN A 169 6.56 12.54 6.78
C ASN A 169 5.78 11.45 6.01
N ALA A 170 4.74 10.86 6.62
CA ALA A 170 3.89 9.85 5.97
C ALA A 170 3.15 10.43 4.74
N SER A 171 2.73 11.70 4.80
CA SER A 171 2.09 12.37 3.66
C SER A 171 3.01 12.61 2.48
N GLY A 172 4.33 12.62 2.72
CA GLY A 172 5.38 12.79 1.69
C GLY A 172 5.77 11.51 0.94
N VAL A 173 5.25 10.33 1.33
CA VAL A 173 5.49 9.07 0.60
C VAL A 173 4.77 9.10 -0.73
N ALA A 174 5.52 8.88 -1.82
CA ALA A 174 4.98 8.80 -3.17
C ALA A 174 4.28 7.46 -3.38
N VAL A 175 3.12 7.52 -4.02
CA VAL A 175 2.31 6.36 -4.40
C VAL A 175 1.91 6.58 -5.85
N ASP A 176 2.61 5.91 -6.76
CA ASP A 176 2.35 6.00 -8.19
C ASP A 176 1.41 4.86 -8.61
N VAL A 177 0.30 5.23 -9.23
CA VAL A 177 -0.70 4.29 -9.75
C VAL A 177 -0.91 4.57 -11.22
N ALA A 178 -0.37 3.71 -12.08
CA ALA A 178 -0.53 3.74 -13.52
C ALA A 178 -1.52 2.67 -13.97
N ARG A 179 -2.34 2.98 -14.97
CA ARG A 179 -3.24 2.00 -15.60
C ARG A 179 -3.13 2.08 -17.11
N GLU A 180 -2.63 1.01 -17.71
CA GLU A 180 -2.53 0.85 -19.16
C GLU A 180 -3.44 -0.31 -19.60
N GLY A 181 -4.65 0.04 -20.06
CA GLY A 181 -5.65 -0.92 -20.50
C GLY A 181 -6.10 -1.89 -19.39
N SER A 182 -5.68 -3.15 -19.50
CA SER A 182 -5.93 -4.23 -18.53
C SER A 182 -4.83 -4.37 -17.46
N THR A 183 -3.71 -3.67 -17.61
CA THR A 183 -2.62 -3.67 -16.62
C THR A 183 -2.82 -2.50 -15.65
N LEU A 184 -2.75 -2.81 -14.37
CA LEU A 184 -2.71 -1.88 -13.26
C LEU A 184 -1.34 -2.05 -12.59
N GLU A 185 -0.56 -0.98 -12.56
CA GLU A 185 0.77 -0.93 -11.97
C GLU A 185 0.74 0.05 -10.82
N ILE A 186 1.13 -0.43 -9.64
CA ILE A 186 1.15 0.32 -8.38
C ILE A 186 2.58 0.22 -7.86
N SER A 187 3.22 1.35 -7.59
CA SER A 187 4.54 1.38 -6.96
C SER A 187 4.61 2.39 -5.82
N SER A 188 5.47 2.12 -4.84
CA SER A 188 5.73 3.05 -3.73
C SER A 188 7.14 2.90 -3.18
N ASP A 189 7.79 4.03 -2.94
CA ASP A 189 9.12 4.08 -2.34
C ASP A 189 9.04 4.36 -0.84
N GLY A 190 9.49 3.41 -0.03
CA GLY A 190 9.69 3.65 1.39
C GLY A 190 10.99 4.37 1.67
N GLY A 191 10.91 5.62 2.10
CA GLY A 191 11.99 6.28 2.81
C GLY A 191 12.32 5.59 4.16
N ARG A 192 13.45 5.99 4.77
CA ARG A 192 13.86 5.46 6.08
C ARG A 192 12.78 5.69 7.14
N GLY A 193 12.14 4.59 7.56
CA GLY A 193 11.09 4.60 8.58
C GLY A 193 9.71 5.00 8.08
N THR A 194 9.49 5.12 6.77
CA THR A 194 8.16 5.33 6.17
C THR A 194 7.75 4.12 5.34
N GLY A 195 6.44 3.90 5.19
CA GLY A 195 5.92 2.76 4.44
C GLY A 195 4.46 2.94 4.04
N VAL A 196 3.95 1.96 3.28
CA VAL A 196 2.58 1.94 2.76
C VAL A 196 1.98 0.57 2.98
N ASP A 197 0.93 0.51 3.78
CA ASP A 197 0.11 -0.69 3.93
C ASP A 197 -0.95 -0.72 2.83
N TYR A 198 -0.97 -1.81 2.08
CA TYR A 198 -1.82 -2.02 0.91
C TYR A 198 -2.93 -3.02 1.17
N SER A 199 -4.16 -2.64 0.87
CA SER A 199 -5.32 -3.54 0.86
C SER A 199 -6.06 -3.42 -0.47
N LEU A 200 -5.90 -4.41 -1.34
CA LEU A 200 -6.52 -4.48 -2.65
C LEU A 200 -7.67 -5.49 -2.68
N ARG A 201 -8.78 -5.14 -3.34
CA ARG A 201 -9.80 -6.09 -3.80
C ARG A 201 -9.71 -6.21 -5.31
N VAL A 202 -9.35 -7.40 -5.81
CA VAL A 202 -9.18 -7.66 -7.24
C VAL A 202 -10.32 -8.55 -7.75
N PRO A 203 -10.78 -8.38 -9.00
CA PRO A 203 -11.67 -9.36 -9.63
C PRO A 203 -11.07 -10.76 -9.56
N VAL A 204 -11.81 -11.79 -9.13
CA VAL A 204 -11.28 -13.17 -8.98
C VAL A 204 -10.54 -13.70 -10.21
N GLY A 205 -10.89 -13.26 -11.42
CA GLY A 205 -10.23 -13.66 -12.67
C GLY A 205 -8.94 -12.91 -13.02
N SER A 206 -8.40 -12.10 -12.11
CA SER A 206 -7.18 -11.31 -12.32
C SER A 206 -5.92 -12.14 -12.07
N ARG A 207 -4.84 -11.79 -12.77
CA ARG A 207 -3.46 -12.20 -12.41
C ARG A 207 -2.88 -11.16 -11.46
N VAL A 208 -2.15 -11.63 -10.46
CA VAL A 208 -1.51 -10.81 -9.43
C VAL A 208 -0.01 -11.07 -9.43
N GLU A 209 0.79 -10.02 -9.50
CA GLU A 209 2.25 -10.01 -9.43
C GLU A 209 2.63 -9.00 -8.33
N VAL A 210 3.26 -9.46 -7.24
CA VAL A 210 3.66 -8.62 -6.09
C VAL A 210 5.17 -8.71 -5.87
N GLU A 211 5.80 -7.56 -5.69
CA GLU A 211 7.17 -7.41 -5.23
C GLU A 211 7.14 -6.61 -3.91
N SER A 212 7.67 -7.16 -2.81
CA SER A 212 7.71 -6.51 -1.50
C SER A 212 9.14 -6.47 -0.96
N ALA A 213 9.61 -5.29 -0.57
CA ALA A 213 10.96 -5.11 -0.03
C ALA A 213 11.06 -5.34 1.49
N GLU A 214 10.04 -4.95 2.26
CA GLU A 214 9.95 -5.17 3.72
C GLU A 214 8.47 -5.31 4.14
N GLY A 215 8.06 -6.46 4.65
CA GLY A 215 6.73 -6.67 5.24
C GLY A 215 5.89 -7.75 4.56
N ASP A 216 4.91 -8.22 5.32
CA ASP A 216 4.18 -9.46 5.04
C ASP A 216 3.21 -9.34 3.86
N VAL A 217 3.08 -10.42 3.09
CA VAL A 217 2.24 -10.48 1.88
C VAL A 217 1.15 -11.54 2.04
N GLU A 218 -0.10 -11.11 2.25
CA GLU A 218 -1.29 -11.96 2.25
C GLU A 218 -2.04 -11.89 0.90
N ILE A 219 -2.18 -13.01 0.19
CA ILE A 219 -3.00 -13.11 -1.04
C ILE A 219 -4.05 -14.22 -0.86
N ALA A 220 -5.32 -13.93 -1.17
CA ALA A 220 -6.41 -14.90 -1.01
C ALA A 220 -7.42 -14.86 -2.17
N GLY A 221 -7.95 -16.03 -2.58
CA GLY A 221 -9.15 -16.13 -3.42
C GLY A 221 -8.98 -15.82 -4.91
N VAL A 222 -7.76 -15.86 -5.44
CA VAL A 222 -7.45 -15.53 -6.84
C VAL A 222 -7.61 -16.76 -7.75
N ALA A 223 -8.40 -16.65 -8.82
CA ALA A 223 -8.70 -17.77 -9.71
C ALA A 223 -7.72 -17.91 -10.90
N ASP A 224 -6.91 -16.90 -11.20
CA ASP A 224 -5.79 -17.00 -12.14
C ASP A 224 -4.45 -17.11 -11.38
N SER A 225 -3.35 -16.74 -12.05
CA SER A 225 -1.97 -16.94 -11.58
C SER A 225 -1.58 -15.90 -10.52
N VAL A 226 -0.76 -16.30 -9.57
CA VAL A 226 -0.19 -15.43 -8.52
C VAL A 226 1.33 -15.55 -8.53
N GLY A 227 2.04 -14.42 -8.62
CA GLY A 227 3.48 -14.31 -8.42
C GLY A 227 3.77 -13.40 -7.22
N VAL A 228 4.67 -13.84 -6.32
CA VAL A 228 5.14 -13.04 -5.17
C VAL A 228 6.65 -13.12 -5.05
N THR A 229 7.30 -11.98 -4.96
CA THR A 229 8.69 -11.84 -4.52
C THR A 229 8.69 -11.03 -3.23
N ALA A 230 9.17 -11.59 -2.12
CA ALA A 230 9.22 -10.93 -0.82
C ALA A 230 10.64 -11.01 -0.25
N GLU A 231 11.40 -9.92 -0.33
CA GLU A 231 12.81 -9.90 0.09
C GLU A 231 12.99 -10.15 1.59
N MET A 232 12.10 -9.54 2.40
CA MET A 232 12.06 -9.65 3.86
C MET A 232 10.61 -9.57 4.35
N GLY A 233 10.02 -10.68 4.77
CA GLY A 233 8.65 -10.73 5.33
C GLY A 233 7.95 -12.06 5.05
N ASP A 234 6.89 -12.35 5.81
CA ASP A 234 6.18 -13.63 5.69
C ASP A 234 5.19 -13.59 4.52
N VAL A 235 5.05 -14.71 3.78
CA VAL A 235 4.16 -14.80 2.60
C VAL A 235 3.05 -15.83 2.84
N ALA A 236 1.79 -15.39 2.78
CA ALA A 236 0.63 -16.26 2.93
C ALA A 236 -0.27 -16.24 1.68
N VAL A 237 -0.29 -17.35 0.92
CA VAL A 237 -1.11 -17.51 -0.29
C VAL A 237 -2.23 -18.53 -0.05
N ARG A 238 -3.49 -18.14 -0.27
CA ARG A 238 -4.69 -18.94 0.04
C ARG A 238 -5.69 -19.02 -1.12
N ASP A 239 -6.35 -20.17 -1.27
CA ASP A 239 -7.50 -20.37 -2.16
C ASP A 239 -7.25 -19.98 -3.63
N VAL A 240 -6.05 -20.26 -4.16
CA VAL A 240 -5.67 -19.94 -5.54
C VAL A 240 -5.97 -21.09 -6.52
N ARG A 241 -6.49 -20.76 -7.71
CA ARG A 241 -6.84 -21.76 -8.76
C ARG A 241 -5.94 -21.75 -10.01
N GLY A 242 -5.05 -20.78 -10.14
CA GLY A 242 -4.01 -20.76 -11.16
C GLY A 242 -2.67 -21.35 -10.68
N SER A 243 -1.61 -21.07 -11.43
CA SER A 243 -0.23 -21.32 -10.98
C SER A 243 0.17 -20.34 -9.88
N VAL A 244 1.05 -20.78 -8.99
CA VAL A 244 1.64 -19.94 -7.92
C VAL A 244 3.15 -19.95 -8.03
N THR A 245 3.77 -18.78 -8.01
CA THR A 245 5.22 -18.62 -7.89
C THR A 245 5.51 -17.75 -6.67
N VAL A 246 6.33 -18.22 -5.73
CA VAL A 246 6.78 -17.45 -4.56
C VAL A 246 8.30 -17.55 -4.46
N ASP A 247 8.97 -16.40 -4.36
CA ASP A 247 10.37 -16.30 -3.95
C ASP A 247 10.46 -15.45 -2.67
N ALA A 248 10.97 -16.06 -1.60
CA ALA A 248 11.10 -15.47 -0.28
C ALA A 248 12.51 -15.75 0.29
N PRO A 249 13.51 -14.90 0.00
CA PRO A 249 14.86 -15.08 0.53
C PRO A 249 14.91 -15.07 2.07
N GLN A 250 14.06 -14.29 2.75
CA GLN A 250 13.96 -14.21 4.20
C GLN A 250 12.51 -14.06 4.68
N GLY A 251 11.97 -15.08 5.33
CA GLY A 251 10.60 -15.09 5.84
C GLY A 251 9.96 -16.47 5.74
N ASP A 252 8.90 -16.70 6.52
CA ASP A 252 8.13 -17.95 6.48
C ASP A 252 7.10 -17.90 5.34
N VAL A 253 6.87 -19.03 4.67
CA VAL A 253 5.94 -19.13 3.54
C VAL A 253 4.83 -20.13 3.82
N ALA A 254 3.58 -19.67 3.80
CA ALA A 254 2.38 -20.47 4.00
C ALA A 254 1.51 -20.51 2.73
N VAL A 255 1.27 -21.70 2.18
CA VAL A 255 0.47 -21.90 0.96
C VAL A 255 -0.66 -22.90 1.25
N GLU A 256 -1.91 -22.44 1.21
CA GLU A 256 -3.10 -23.23 1.59
C GLU A 256 -4.19 -23.23 0.50
N GLY A 257 -4.83 -24.38 0.26
CA GLY A 257 -6.05 -24.46 -0.56
C GLY A 257 -5.85 -24.30 -2.08
N ILE A 258 -4.65 -24.57 -2.60
CA ILE A 258 -4.37 -24.44 -4.03
C ILE A 258 -5.11 -25.52 -4.81
N SER A 259 -5.85 -25.12 -5.84
CA SER A 259 -6.73 -26.03 -6.61
C SER A 259 -6.63 -25.77 -8.11
N THR A 260 -5.62 -26.39 -8.74
CA THR A 260 -5.33 -26.25 -10.18
C THR A 260 -5.00 -27.60 -10.82
N GLU A 261 -5.67 -27.96 -11.93
CA GLU A 261 -5.45 -29.24 -12.62
C GLU A 261 -4.19 -29.24 -13.50
N THR A 262 -3.79 -28.07 -14.00
CA THR A 262 -2.66 -27.89 -14.93
C THR A 262 -1.69 -26.79 -14.52
N GLY A 263 -1.96 -26.09 -13.41
CA GLY A 263 -1.06 -25.08 -12.88
C GLY A 263 0.12 -25.71 -12.15
N ASN A 264 1.23 -24.97 -12.14
CA ASN A 264 2.43 -25.31 -11.41
C ASN A 264 2.52 -24.47 -10.14
N VAL A 265 3.10 -25.02 -9.08
CA VAL A 265 3.43 -24.29 -7.86
C VAL A 265 4.94 -24.33 -7.69
N GLU A 266 5.59 -23.18 -7.80
CA GLU A 266 7.04 -23.01 -7.69
C GLU A 266 7.36 -22.13 -6.48
N LEU A 267 8.08 -22.65 -5.50
CA LEU A 267 8.32 -22.01 -4.20
C LEU A 267 9.81 -22.05 -3.88
N SER A 268 10.40 -20.90 -3.66
CA SER A 268 11.80 -20.70 -3.25
C SER A 268 11.82 -19.99 -1.91
N VAL A 269 12.40 -20.63 -0.89
CA VAL A 269 12.59 -20.07 0.45
C VAL A 269 14.07 -20.11 0.79
N GLY A 270 14.68 -18.96 1.03
CA GLY A 270 16.08 -18.88 1.43
C GLY A 270 16.25 -19.30 2.89
N SER A 271 15.79 -18.45 3.81
CA SER A 271 15.78 -18.71 5.25
C SER A 271 14.40 -18.50 5.84
N GLY A 272 13.74 -19.59 6.23
CA GLY A 272 12.38 -19.60 6.79
C GLY A 272 11.72 -20.99 6.69
N ASP A 273 10.62 -21.18 7.41
CA ASP A 273 9.82 -22.39 7.37
C ASP A 273 8.77 -22.33 6.23
N LEU A 274 8.54 -23.46 5.56
CA LEU A 274 7.58 -23.61 4.46
C LEU A 274 6.40 -24.50 4.90
N ILE A 275 5.19 -23.94 4.96
CA ILE A 275 3.97 -24.66 5.32
C ILE A 275 3.07 -24.80 4.10
N LEU A 276 2.83 -26.04 3.68
CA LEU A 276 1.99 -26.40 2.55
C LEU A 276 0.75 -27.15 3.04
N ARG A 277 -0.47 -26.69 2.70
CA ARG A 277 -1.71 -27.38 3.09
C ARG A 277 -2.76 -27.47 1.98
N ASP A 278 -3.31 -28.67 1.78
CA ASP A 278 -4.42 -28.91 0.85
C ASP A 278 -4.12 -28.39 -0.58
N LEU A 279 -3.07 -28.95 -1.21
CA LEU A 279 -2.67 -28.63 -2.58
C LEU A 279 -3.16 -29.69 -3.58
N VAL A 280 -3.88 -29.24 -4.60
CA VAL A 280 -4.17 -29.97 -5.84
C VAL A 280 -3.51 -29.20 -6.97
N VAL A 281 -2.46 -29.75 -7.57
CA VAL A 281 -1.59 -29.09 -8.55
C VAL A 281 -1.18 -30.05 -9.67
N GLY A 282 -0.72 -29.54 -10.81
CA GLY A 282 -0.07 -30.37 -11.81
C GLY A 282 1.32 -30.82 -11.34
N ILE A 283 2.18 -29.83 -11.05
CA ILE A 283 3.54 -30.02 -10.55
C ILE A 283 3.79 -29.07 -9.38
N LEU A 284 4.32 -29.59 -8.26
CA LEU A 284 4.92 -28.82 -7.18
C LEU A 284 6.46 -28.85 -7.31
N GLU A 285 7.09 -27.69 -7.34
CA GLU A 285 8.54 -27.54 -7.17
C GLU A 285 8.79 -26.61 -5.98
N ALA A 286 9.23 -27.16 -4.85
CA ALA A 286 9.51 -26.39 -3.64
C ALA A 286 10.97 -26.58 -3.21
N ARG A 287 11.65 -25.49 -2.89
CA ARG A 287 13.03 -25.42 -2.40
C ARG A 287 13.07 -24.59 -1.12
N VAL A 288 13.68 -25.13 -0.07
CA VAL A 288 14.05 -24.41 1.16
C VAL A 288 15.55 -24.57 1.37
N GLU A 289 16.31 -23.50 1.47
CA GLU A 289 17.77 -23.59 1.67
C GLU A 289 18.09 -23.81 3.16
N ALA A 290 17.49 -23.01 4.05
CA ALA A 290 17.60 -23.16 5.50
C ALA A 290 16.23 -23.01 6.19
N GLY A 291 15.71 -24.10 6.76
CA GLY A 291 14.41 -24.12 7.44
C GLY A 291 13.72 -25.47 7.38
N SER A 292 12.51 -25.54 7.91
CA SER A 292 11.67 -26.74 7.93
C SER A 292 10.57 -26.66 6.88
N ALA A 293 10.18 -27.79 6.29
CA ALA A 293 9.04 -27.86 5.39
C ALA A 293 7.97 -28.81 5.93
N GLU A 294 6.76 -28.29 6.17
CA GLU A 294 5.59 -29.07 6.57
C GLU A 294 4.60 -29.22 5.41
N LEU A 295 4.25 -30.46 5.05
CA LEU A 295 3.18 -30.76 4.08
C LEU A 295 2.00 -31.44 4.77
N LEU A 296 0.85 -30.77 4.79
CA LEU A 296 -0.33 -31.12 5.57
C LEU A 296 -1.58 -31.30 4.67
N GLY A 297 -2.53 -32.13 5.12
CA GLY A 297 -3.82 -32.25 4.43
C GLY A 297 -3.71 -32.95 3.08
N ARG A 298 -4.65 -32.68 2.16
CA ARG A 298 -4.70 -33.39 0.88
C ARG A 298 -3.58 -32.92 -0.05
N PHE A 299 -2.92 -33.87 -0.70
CA PHE A 299 -2.01 -33.59 -1.80
C PHE A 299 -2.43 -34.38 -3.04
N ALA A 300 -2.48 -33.72 -4.19
CA ALA A 300 -2.65 -34.36 -5.49
C ALA A 300 -1.81 -33.61 -6.53
N GLY A 301 -1.04 -34.36 -7.32
CA GLY A 301 -0.09 -33.81 -8.30
C GLY A 301 1.19 -34.64 -8.35
N GLY A 302 2.08 -34.28 -9.28
CA GLY A 302 3.49 -34.65 -9.22
C GLY A 302 4.31 -33.56 -8.52
N GLY A 303 5.59 -33.80 -8.26
CA GLY A 303 6.48 -32.75 -7.77
C GLY A 303 7.71 -33.22 -7.01
N ARG A 304 8.47 -32.23 -6.55
CA ARG A 304 9.63 -32.37 -5.65
C ARG A 304 9.61 -31.27 -4.59
N LEU A 305 9.96 -31.66 -3.37
CA LEU A 305 10.26 -30.76 -2.25
C LEU A 305 11.71 -31.03 -1.86
N LEU A 306 12.56 -30.02 -1.93
CA LEU A 306 13.97 -30.06 -1.54
C LEU A 306 14.16 -29.14 -0.34
N VAL A 307 14.73 -29.68 0.73
CA VAL A 307 15.24 -28.88 1.85
C VAL A 307 16.74 -29.17 1.96
N GLU A 308 17.58 -28.14 1.86
CA GLU A 308 19.04 -28.32 1.94
C GLU A 308 19.52 -28.43 3.39
N THR A 309 19.07 -27.52 4.25
CA THR A 309 19.42 -27.50 5.68
C THR A 309 18.17 -27.40 6.54
N GLY A 310 17.68 -28.54 7.05
CA GLY A 310 16.60 -28.57 8.03
C GLY A 310 15.83 -29.88 8.04
N SER A 311 14.51 -29.80 8.25
CA SER A 311 13.63 -30.97 8.45
C SER A 311 12.43 -30.94 7.51
N ILE A 312 11.96 -32.12 7.10
CA ILE A 312 10.72 -32.27 6.32
C ILE A 312 9.72 -33.09 7.14
N ALA A 313 8.54 -32.53 7.38
CA ALA A 313 7.42 -33.22 8.04
C ALA A 313 6.25 -33.37 7.07
N VAL A 314 5.83 -34.61 6.80
CA VAL A 314 4.72 -34.92 5.88
C VAL A 314 3.58 -35.60 6.62
N ARG A 315 2.41 -34.97 6.64
CA ARG A 315 1.18 -35.48 7.26
C ARG A 315 0.00 -35.42 6.28
N VAL A 316 0.09 -36.25 5.25
CA VAL A 316 -0.98 -36.49 4.28
C VAL A 316 -1.94 -37.57 4.84
N PRO A 317 -3.26 -37.34 4.90
CA PRO A 317 -4.21 -38.34 5.33
C PRO A 317 -4.31 -39.45 4.29
N ARG A 318 -4.49 -40.70 4.76
CA ARG A 318 -4.70 -41.84 3.86
C ARG A 318 -6.01 -41.64 3.10
N ARG A 319 -6.02 -41.84 1.78
CA ARG A 319 -7.27 -42.04 1.03
C ARG A 319 -7.97 -43.28 1.59
N THR A 320 -9.20 -43.08 2.06
CA THR A 320 -10.20 -44.12 2.34
C THR A 320 -11.05 -44.35 1.09
#